data_AF-A0A919C0W0-F1
#
_entry.id   AF-A0A919C0W0-F1
#
_cell.length_a   1.000
_cell.length_b   1.000
_cell.length_c   1.000
_cell.angle_alpha   90.00
_cell.angle_beta   90.00
_cell.angle_gamma   90.00
#
_symmetry.space_group_name_H-M   'P 1'
#
loop_
_entity.id
_entity.type
_entity.pdbx_description
1 polymer ?
#
loop_
_entity_poly.entity_id
_entity_poly.type
_entity_poly.pdbx_seq_one_letter_code
_entity_poly.pdbx_strand_id
1 'polypeptide(L)' 'MLQEDALIVDYGPDFHGTALKTDSGIVCVIPRQLNPHSEAGNALRELVQGLGGTCGQCHGCPLGSLP' A
#
# COMPACT_ATOMS: atom_id res chain seq x y z
N MET A 1 14.32 -23.85 4.46
CA MET A 1 13.67 -22.52 4.61
C MET A 1 14.58 -21.54 3.90
N LEU A 2 14.12 -20.93 2.82
CA LEU A 2 14.81 -19.78 2.24
C LEU A 2 14.66 -18.64 3.25
N GLN A 3 15.77 -18.14 3.76
CA GLN A 3 15.79 -16.98 4.63
C GLN A 3 15.68 -15.78 3.71
N GLU A 4 14.47 -15.23 3.59
CA GLU A 4 14.26 -13.99 2.83
C GLU A 4 14.60 -12.82 3.75
N ASP A 5 15.69 -12.13 3.44
CA ASP A 5 16.09 -10.93 4.17
C ASP A 5 15.06 -9.83 3.91
N ALA A 6 14.43 -9.32 4.97
CA ALA A 6 13.53 -8.20 4.88
C ALA A 6 14.33 -6.91 4.66
N LEU A 7 14.19 -6.28 3.49
CA LEU A 7 14.72 -4.96 3.22
C LEU A 7 13.76 -3.89 3.78
N ILE A 8 14.20 -3.15 4.79
CA ILE A 8 13.48 -2.00 5.33
C ILE A 8 14.15 -0.73 4.79
N VAL A 9 13.38 0.11 4.10
CA VAL A 9 13.82 1.39 3.56
C VAL A 9 13.06 2.50 4.27
N ASP A 10 13.78 3.45 4.85
CA ASP A 10 13.21 4.68 5.42
C ASP A 10 13.18 5.76 4.34
N TYR A 11 11.98 6.12 3.88
CA TYR A 11 11.76 7.16 2.89
C TYR A 11 11.59 8.55 3.52
N GLY A 12 11.73 8.67 4.84
CA GLY A 12 11.60 9.93 5.56
C GLY A 12 10.16 10.45 5.64
N PRO A 13 9.98 11.75 5.94
CA PRO A 13 8.67 12.35 6.21
C PRO A 13 7.73 12.38 5.00
N ASP A 14 8.26 12.23 3.79
CA ASP A 14 7.50 12.24 2.53
C ASP A 14 7.02 10.83 2.12
N PHE A 15 7.12 9.84 3.02
CA PHE A 15 6.57 8.51 2.78
C PHE A 15 5.05 8.53 2.80
N HIS A 16 4.45 8.52 1.62
CA HIS A 16 3.00 8.44 1.46
C HIS A 16 2.48 7.01 1.38
N GLY A 17 3.34 6.04 1.05
CA GLY A 17 3.05 4.62 0.96
C GLY A 17 3.80 3.94 -0.19
N THR A 18 3.69 2.63 -0.29
CA THR A 18 4.19 1.84 -1.41
C THR A 18 3.27 0.66 -1.68
N ALA A 19 3.22 0.18 -2.91
CA ALA A 19 2.72 -1.16 -3.19
C ALA A 19 3.62 -1.89 -4.18
N LEU A 20 3.73 -3.19 -3.98
CA LEU A 20 4.62 -4.06 -4.74
C LEU A 20 3.94 -5.41 -4.98
N LYS A 21 4.26 -6.01 -6.13
CA LYS A 21 3.81 -7.36 -6.48
C LYS A 21 4.92 -8.35 -6.15
N THR A 22 4.56 -9.36 -5.37
CA THR A 22 5.40 -10.51 -5.01
C THR A 22 4.84 -11.77 -5.68
N ASP A 23 5.58 -12.88 -5.62
CA ASP A 23 5.10 -14.19 -6.08
C ASP A 23 3.87 -14.68 -5.31
N SER A 24 3.67 -14.19 -4.08
CA SER A 24 2.54 -14.55 -3.20
C SER A 24 1.35 -13.59 -3.29
N GLY A 25 1.47 -12.47 -4.01
CA GLY A 25 0.42 -11.47 -4.13
C GLY A 25 0.91 -10.03 -4.02
N ILE A 26 -0.02 -9.10 -3.78
CA ILE A 26 0.28 -7.67 -3.71
C ILE A 26 0.39 -7.25 -2.25
N VAL A 27 1.49 -6.59 -1.90
CA VAL A 27 1.70 -5.98 -0.58
C VAL A 27 1.60 -4.47 -0.74
N CYS A 28 0.78 -3.83 0.09
CA CYS A 28 0.64 -2.39 0.16
C CYS A 28 0.91 -1.92 1.59
N VAL A 29 1.83 -0.98 1.74
CA VAL A 29 2.22 -0.37 3.02
C VAL A 29 1.88 1.10 2.97
N ILE A 30 1.07 1.58 3.91
CA ILE A 30 0.61 2.96 3.97
C ILE A 30 0.66 3.50 5.39
N PRO A 31 0.87 4.81 5.59
CA PRO A 31 0.70 5.44 6.89
C PRO A 31 -0.73 5.26 7.40
N ARG A 32 -0.89 4.95 8.68
CA ARG A 32 -2.22 4.78 9.31
C ARG A 32 -3.08 6.06 9.21
N GLN A 33 -2.43 7.22 9.17
CA GLN A 33 -3.09 8.52 9.12
C GLN A 33 -3.34 9.01 7.68
N LEU A 34 -3.05 8.19 6.67
CA LEU A 34 -3.27 8.56 5.28
C LEU A 34 -4.74 8.88 5.04
N ASN A 35 -5.02 10.10 4.57
CA ASN A 35 -6.36 10.48 4.15
C ASN A 35 -6.69 9.77 2.82
N PRO A 36 -7.71 8.90 2.77
CA PRO A 36 -8.03 8.12 1.57
C PRO A 36 -8.55 8.95 0.40
N HIS A 37 -8.95 10.20 0.64
CA HIS A 37 -9.41 11.14 -0.39
C HIS A 37 -8.34 12.17 -0.78
N SER A 38 -7.15 12.08 -0.18
CA SER A 38 -6.01 12.89 -0.61
C SER A 38 -5.47 12.41 -1.97
N GLU A 39 -4.72 13.27 -2.64
CA GLU A 39 -3.98 12.92 -3.86
C GLU A 39 -3.09 11.69 -3.65
N ALA A 40 -2.36 11.64 -2.53
CA ALA A 40 -1.57 10.48 -2.14
C ALA A 40 -2.40 9.20 -2.00
N GLY A 41 -3.59 9.30 -1.40
CA GLY A 41 -4.51 8.17 -1.26
C GLY A 41 -5.01 7.65 -2.61
N ASN A 42 -5.37 8.55 -3.52
CA ASN A 42 -5.79 8.19 -4.88
C ASN A 42 -4.63 7.58 -5.69
N ALA A 43 -3.44 8.18 -5.63
CA ALA A 43 -2.26 7.67 -6.32
C ALA A 43 -1.89 6.24 -5.86
N LEU A 44 -2.01 5.94 -4.56
CA LEU A 44 -1.79 4.59 -4.05
C LEU A 44 -2.84 3.59 -4.51
N ARG A 45 -4.11 3.99 -4.60
CA ARG A 45 -5.17 3.14 -5.16
C ARG A 45 -4.89 2.81 -6.62
N GLU A 46 -4.52 3.82 -7.41
CA GLU A 46 -4.14 3.63 -8.82
C GLU A 46 -2.93 2.70 -8.96
N LEU A 47 -1.92 2.85 -8.08
CA LEU A 47 -0.75 1.98 -8.08
C LEU A 47 -1.10 0.53 -7.74
N VAL A 48 -1.93 0.29 -6.71
CA VAL A 48 -2.42 -1.05 -6.36
C VAL A 48 -3.25 -1.65 -7.51
N GLN A 49 -4.11 -0.87 -8.15
CA GLN A 49 -4.89 -1.29 -9.31
C GLN A 49 -4.00 -1.64 -10.51
N GLY A 50 -2.96 -0.86 -10.76
CA GLY A 50 -1.95 -1.14 -11.80
C GLY A 50 -1.20 -2.46 -11.60
N LEU A 51 -1.08 -2.91 -10.34
CA LEU A 51 -0.50 -4.22 -10.01
C LEU A 51 -1.50 -5.39 -10.11
N GLY A 52 -2.78 -5.08 -10.36
CA GLY A 52 -3.90 -6.03 -10.44
C GLY A 52 -4.64 -6.23 -9.11
N GLY A 53 -4.46 -5.33 -8.14
CA GLY A 53 -5.12 -5.39 -6.83
C GLY A 53 -6.36 -4.51 -6.74
N THR A 54 -7.16 -4.71 -5.68
CA THR A 54 -8.36 -3.92 -5.41
C THR A 54 -8.37 -3.45 -3.96
N CYS A 55 -8.38 -2.13 -3.73
CA CYS A 55 -8.52 -1.58 -2.38
C CYS A 55 -9.92 -1.89 -1.81
N GLY A 56 -9.99 -2.22 -0.52
CA GLY A 56 -11.23 -2.65 0.16
C GLY A 56 -11.20 -4.09 0.68
N GLN A 57 -10.24 -4.91 0.23
CA GLN A 57 -10.10 -6.30 0.69
C GLN A 57 -9.33 -6.43 2.01
N CYS A 58 -8.50 -5.44 2.34
CA CYS A 58 -7.73 -5.42 3.57
C CYS A 58 -8.60 -4.91 4.75
N HIS A 59 -8.74 -5.71 5.79
CA HIS A 59 -9.50 -5.35 6.98
C HIS A 59 -8.90 -4.12 7.68
N GLY A 60 -9.68 -3.04 7.81
CA GLY A 60 -9.26 -1.81 8.49
C GLY A 60 -8.29 -0.93 7.69
N CYS A 61 -8.10 -1.17 6.39
CA CYS A 61 -7.25 -0.34 5.55
C CYS A 61 -7.91 1.03 5.27
N PRO A 62 -7.23 2.16 5.57
CA PRO A 62 -7.73 3.50 5.27
C PRO A 62 -8.18 3.68 3.82
N LEU A 63 -7.44 3.12 2.85
CA LEU A 63 -7.80 3.21 1.42
C LEU A 63 -9.06 2.40 1.05
N GLY A 64 -9.40 1.39 1.84
CA GLY A 64 -10.54 0.50 1.63
C GLY A 64 -11.84 0.99 2.27
N SER A 65 -11.75 1.91 3.23
CA SER A 65 -12.91 2.69 3.69
C SER A 65 -13.44 3.51 2.51
N LEU A 66 -14.47 2.99 1.85
CA LEU A 66 -15.30 3.76 0.92
C LEU A 66 -15.94 4.94 1.69
N PRO A 67 -16.13 6.11 1.05
CA PRO A 67 -17.11 7.06 1.51
C PRO A 67 -18.53 6.48 1.43
#